data_AF-A0A1S8B911-F1
#
_entry.id   AF-A0A1S8B911-F1
#
_cell.length_a   1.000
_cell.length_b   1.000
_cell.length_c   1.000
_cell.angle_alpha   90.00
_cell.angle_beta   90.00
_cell.angle_gamma   90.00
#
_symmetry.space_group_name_H-M   'P 1'
#
loop_
_entity.id
_entity.type
_entity.pdbx_description
1 polymer ?
#
loop_
_entity_poly.entity_id
_entity_poly.type
_entity_poly.pdbx_seq_one_letter_code
_entity_poly.pdbx_strand_id
1 'polypeptide(L)'
;MMVSLTKKYNFELAPEEFDAYVERELGKVIEKLEAKAQPCPGVPEVLEKLAAEKKYGLAVVSSSALSRVEASLRKVKIDHYFPDGHVFSAASSLPKPTSKPDPAIYFHACKTIGVDPKECVAIEDSRSGATAAKNAGIPLIGYVGPYEKGEEQERIAKMLKEECGAIYIMYDWKEFDEAMKKVESS
;
A
#
# COMPACT_ATOMS: atom_id res chain seq x y z
N MET A 1 17.90 -1.96 -3.98
CA MET A 1 18.33 -2.81 -5.12
C MET A 1 19.71 -2.38 -5.63
N MET A 2 19.90 -1.14 -6.11
CA MET A 2 21.21 -0.68 -6.63
C MET A 2 22.34 -0.65 -5.58
N VAL A 3 22.08 -0.16 -4.36
CA VAL A 3 23.05 -0.19 -3.24
C VAL A 3 23.51 -1.63 -2.90
N SER A 4 22.64 -2.61 -3.08
CA SER A 4 22.97 -4.02 -2.86
C SER A 4 23.85 -4.56 -3.99
N LEU A 5 23.64 -4.08 -5.22
CA LEU A 5 24.39 -4.47 -6.40
C LEU A 5 25.79 -3.85 -6.43
N THR A 6 25.94 -2.57 -6.08
CA THR A 6 27.26 -1.90 -5.96
C THR A 6 28.16 -2.65 -4.99
N LYS A 7 27.62 -3.04 -3.82
CA LYS A 7 28.31 -3.89 -2.85
C LYS A 7 28.62 -5.29 -3.38
N LYS A 8 27.65 -5.93 -4.05
CA LYS A 8 27.82 -7.31 -4.57
C LYS A 8 28.88 -7.39 -5.68
N TYR A 9 28.93 -6.40 -6.55
CA TYR A 9 29.82 -6.37 -7.71
C TYR A 9 31.04 -5.45 -7.53
N ASN A 10 31.22 -4.92 -6.31
CA ASN A 10 32.37 -4.11 -5.89
C ASN A 10 32.68 -2.94 -6.85
N PHE A 11 31.66 -2.14 -7.14
CA PHE A 11 31.81 -0.90 -7.90
C PHE A 11 31.13 0.26 -7.15
N GLU A 12 31.61 1.47 -7.39
CA GLU A 12 31.04 2.70 -6.84
C GLU A 12 30.32 3.47 -7.94
N LEU A 13 29.30 4.22 -7.54
CA LEU A 13 28.58 5.17 -8.39
C LEU A 13 28.72 6.53 -7.72
N ALA A 14 29.00 7.57 -8.50
CA ALA A 14 28.89 8.93 -7.98
C ALA A 14 27.42 9.19 -7.56
N PRO A 15 27.16 10.03 -6.54
CA PRO A 15 25.80 10.36 -6.11
C PRO A 15 24.90 10.80 -7.27
N GLU A 16 25.42 11.61 -8.18
CA GLU A 16 24.69 12.13 -9.34
C GLU A 16 24.34 11.02 -10.34
N GLU A 17 25.24 10.05 -10.53
CA GLU A 17 24.99 8.89 -11.40
C GLU A 17 23.95 7.94 -10.79
N PHE A 18 23.98 7.80 -9.46
CA PHE A 18 23.00 7.01 -8.72
C PHE A 18 21.61 7.64 -8.82
N ASP A 19 21.50 8.95 -8.60
CA ASP A 19 20.23 9.67 -8.69
C ASP A 19 19.65 9.63 -10.10
N ALA A 20 20.50 9.89 -11.13
CA ALA A 20 20.09 9.77 -12.52
C ALA A 20 19.62 8.35 -12.88
N TYR A 21 20.26 7.31 -12.32
CA TYR A 21 19.80 5.94 -12.50
C TYR A 21 18.43 5.71 -11.86
N VAL A 22 18.23 6.15 -10.61
CA VAL A 22 16.97 5.99 -9.89
C VAL A 22 15.84 6.72 -10.62
N GLU A 23 16.07 7.95 -11.07
CA GLU A 23 15.10 8.74 -11.83
C GLU A 23 14.71 8.03 -13.14
N ARG A 24 15.70 7.56 -13.90
CA ARG A 24 15.46 6.84 -15.16
C ARG A 24 14.65 5.56 -14.95
N GLU A 25 15.00 4.75 -13.95
CA GLU A 25 14.28 3.51 -13.68
C GLU A 25 12.86 3.78 -13.14
N LEU A 26 12.70 4.82 -12.33
CA LEU A 26 11.38 5.27 -11.88
C LEU A 26 10.52 5.71 -13.07
N GLY A 27 11.07 6.50 -14.00
CA GLY A 27 10.39 6.92 -15.23
C GLY A 27 9.87 5.74 -16.05
N LYS A 28 10.73 4.73 -16.32
CA LYS A 28 10.33 3.51 -17.03
C LYS A 28 9.22 2.72 -16.32
N VAL A 29 9.24 2.69 -14.98
CA VAL A 29 8.19 2.03 -14.20
C VAL A 29 6.87 2.79 -14.33
N ILE A 30 6.90 4.12 -14.24
CA ILE A 30 5.72 4.98 -14.40
C ILE A 30 5.13 4.83 -15.81
N GLU A 31 5.94 4.92 -16.86
CA GLU A 31 5.50 4.73 -18.25
C GLU A 31 4.76 3.40 -18.44
N LYS A 32 5.30 2.30 -17.88
CA LYS A 32 4.66 0.98 -17.95
C LYS A 32 3.34 0.93 -17.19
N LEU A 33 3.27 1.56 -16.02
CA LEU A 33 2.04 1.65 -15.23
C LEU A 33 0.98 2.46 -16.00
N GLU A 34 1.34 3.63 -16.51
CA GLU A 34 0.45 4.48 -17.30
C GLU A 34 0.01 3.82 -18.61
N ALA A 35 0.79 2.89 -19.16
CA ALA A 35 0.37 2.10 -20.31
C ALA A 35 -0.64 1.01 -19.92
N LYS A 36 -0.36 0.22 -18.86
CA LYS A 36 -0.97 -1.10 -18.65
C LYS A 36 -1.66 -1.35 -17.31
N ALA A 37 -1.54 -0.47 -16.32
CA ALA A 37 -2.13 -0.70 -15.02
C ALA A 37 -3.66 -0.84 -15.10
N GLN A 38 -4.18 -1.79 -14.34
CA GLN A 38 -5.61 -2.04 -14.17
C GLN A 38 -5.92 -2.10 -12.67
N PRO A 39 -7.09 -1.63 -12.23
CA PRO A 39 -7.50 -1.80 -10.85
C PRO A 39 -7.77 -3.29 -10.58
N CYS A 40 -7.62 -3.71 -9.33
CA CYS A 40 -8.08 -5.03 -8.96
C CYS A 40 -9.62 -5.11 -9.14
N PRO A 41 -10.18 -6.24 -9.59
CA PRO A 41 -11.62 -6.38 -9.78
C PRO A 41 -12.40 -6.03 -8.50
N GLY A 42 -13.42 -5.17 -8.62
CA GLY A 42 -14.27 -4.74 -7.51
C GLY A 42 -13.77 -3.54 -6.71
N VAL A 43 -12.52 -3.10 -6.88
CA VAL A 43 -11.99 -1.91 -6.17
C VAL A 43 -12.77 -0.65 -6.51
N PRO A 44 -12.99 -0.28 -7.79
CA PRO A 44 -13.68 0.96 -8.12
C PRO A 44 -15.11 1.01 -7.55
N GLU A 45 -15.83 -0.12 -7.59
CA GLU A 45 -17.20 -0.24 -7.07
C GLU A 45 -17.26 -0.06 -5.56
N VAL A 46 -16.29 -0.63 -4.83
CA VAL A 46 -16.20 -0.44 -3.38
C VAL A 46 -15.82 1.01 -3.04
N LEU A 47 -14.88 1.62 -3.76
CA LEU A 47 -14.52 3.03 -3.54
C LEU A 47 -15.70 3.97 -3.81
N GLU A 48 -16.45 3.74 -4.89
CA GLU A 48 -17.66 4.52 -5.22
C GLU A 48 -18.70 4.42 -4.10
N LYS A 49 -18.96 3.20 -3.61
CA LYS A 49 -19.84 2.96 -2.49
C LYS A 49 -19.39 3.71 -1.23
N LEU A 50 -18.12 3.59 -0.86
CA LEU A 50 -17.57 4.24 0.34
C LEU A 50 -17.67 5.77 0.26
N ALA A 51 -17.40 6.34 -0.93
CA ALA A 51 -17.52 7.77 -1.17
C ALA A 51 -18.97 8.27 -1.08
N ALA A 52 -19.93 7.47 -1.54
CA ALA A 52 -21.36 7.79 -1.43
C ALA A 52 -21.85 7.74 0.02
N GLU A 53 -21.38 6.76 0.80
CA GLU A 53 -21.75 6.59 2.21
C GLU A 53 -21.16 7.66 3.13
N LYS A 54 -19.97 8.20 2.79
CA LYS A 54 -19.24 9.22 3.58
C LYS A 54 -19.00 8.82 5.04
N LYS A 55 -19.05 7.53 5.34
CA LYS A 55 -18.83 6.98 6.68
C LYS A 55 -17.34 6.93 7.04
N TYR A 56 -16.47 6.71 6.06
CA TYR A 56 -15.03 6.54 6.28
C TYR A 56 -14.21 7.56 5.49
N GLY A 57 -13.09 7.98 6.08
CA GLY A 57 -12.01 8.62 5.33
C GLY A 57 -11.18 7.57 4.59
N LEU A 58 -10.62 7.95 3.43
CA LEU A 58 -9.82 7.06 2.59
C LEU A 58 -8.40 7.61 2.44
N ALA A 59 -7.41 6.74 2.56
CA ALA A 59 -6.01 7.07 2.39
C ALA A 59 -5.23 5.93 1.75
N VAL A 60 -4.14 6.27 1.07
CA VAL A 60 -3.19 5.31 0.49
C VAL A 60 -1.86 5.41 1.23
N VAL A 61 -1.35 4.29 1.71
CA VAL A 61 -0.07 4.22 2.42
C VAL A 61 0.84 3.19 1.73
N SER A 62 1.89 3.65 1.06
CA SER A 62 2.76 2.81 0.21
C SER A 62 4.25 2.93 0.54
N SER A 63 5.02 1.89 0.28
CA SER A 63 6.49 1.95 0.25
C SER A 63 7.05 2.44 -1.10
N SER A 64 6.20 2.58 -2.12
CA SER A 64 6.61 3.08 -3.44
C SER A 64 6.87 4.59 -3.41
N ALA A 65 7.69 5.08 -4.34
CA ALA A 65 7.83 6.52 -4.58
C ALA A 65 6.47 7.17 -4.84
N LEU A 66 6.24 8.38 -4.31
CA LEU A 66 4.94 9.04 -4.37
C LEU A 66 4.43 9.18 -5.82
N SER A 67 5.29 9.64 -6.74
CA SER A 67 4.95 9.79 -8.15
C SER A 67 4.48 8.49 -8.82
N ARG A 68 5.01 7.33 -8.40
CA ARG A 68 4.57 6.01 -8.88
C ARG A 68 3.17 5.65 -8.36
N VAL A 69 2.88 5.97 -7.10
CA VAL A 69 1.57 5.70 -6.49
C VAL A 69 0.52 6.54 -7.19
N GLU A 70 0.75 7.85 -7.30
CA GLU A 70 -0.18 8.77 -7.94
C GLU A 70 -0.39 8.44 -9.43
N ALA A 71 0.66 8.09 -10.16
CA ALA A 71 0.53 7.65 -11.55
C ALA A 71 -0.39 6.43 -11.68
N SER A 72 -0.28 5.46 -10.75
CA SER A 72 -1.17 4.30 -10.71
C SER A 72 -2.63 4.71 -10.46
N LEU A 73 -2.87 5.58 -9.47
CA LEU A 73 -4.21 6.05 -9.12
C LEU A 73 -4.88 6.82 -10.26
N ARG A 74 -4.15 7.76 -10.88
CA ARG A 74 -4.62 8.54 -12.03
C ARG A 74 -4.90 7.65 -13.23
N LYS A 75 -4.02 6.70 -13.52
CA LYS A 75 -4.20 5.76 -14.65
C LYS A 75 -5.51 4.99 -14.54
N VAL A 76 -5.83 4.48 -13.35
CA VAL A 76 -7.05 3.70 -13.14
C VAL A 76 -8.25 4.57 -12.73
N LYS A 77 -8.08 5.90 -12.74
CA LYS A 77 -9.12 6.92 -12.48
C LYS A 77 -9.77 6.80 -11.10
N ILE A 78 -9.00 6.52 -10.06
CA ILE A 78 -9.48 6.44 -8.67
C ILE A 78 -8.81 7.47 -7.75
N ASP A 79 -7.96 8.34 -8.31
CA ASP A 79 -7.25 9.40 -7.62
C ASP A 79 -8.20 10.38 -6.92
N HIS A 80 -9.37 10.64 -7.48
CA HIS A 80 -10.37 11.54 -6.90
C HIS A 80 -10.96 11.06 -5.55
N TYR A 81 -10.77 9.79 -5.18
CA TYR A 81 -11.15 9.29 -3.84
C TYR A 81 -10.12 9.64 -2.77
N PHE A 82 -8.92 10.07 -3.15
CA PHE A 82 -7.79 10.38 -2.27
C PHE A 82 -7.30 11.81 -2.53
N PRO A 83 -7.97 12.83 -1.96
CA PRO A 83 -7.56 14.22 -2.15
C PRO A 83 -6.17 14.50 -1.56
N ASP A 84 -5.64 15.68 -1.87
CA ASP A 84 -4.33 16.13 -1.42
C ASP A 84 -4.13 15.91 0.09
N GLY A 85 -3.02 15.28 0.45
CA GLY A 85 -2.73 14.91 1.83
C GLY A 85 -3.29 13.55 2.27
N HIS A 86 -3.87 12.74 1.37
CA HIS A 86 -4.31 11.37 1.67
C HIS A 86 -3.49 10.26 1.00
N VAL A 87 -2.44 10.61 0.25
CA VAL A 87 -1.52 9.65 -0.37
C VAL A 87 -0.14 9.79 0.27
N PHE A 88 0.34 8.72 0.90
CA PHE A 88 1.56 8.69 1.70
C PHE A 88 2.56 7.66 1.18
N SER A 89 3.80 8.11 0.99
CA SER A 89 4.93 7.32 0.54
C SER A 89 5.99 7.23 1.63
N ALA A 90 6.31 6.02 2.09
CA ALA A 90 7.41 5.83 3.06
C ALA A 90 8.76 6.33 2.51
N ALA A 91 8.92 6.35 1.18
CA ALA A 91 10.12 6.80 0.51
C ALA A 91 10.29 8.34 0.47
N SER A 92 9.20 9.12 0.61
CA SER A 92 9.25 10.57 0.32
C SER A 92 8.33 11.47 1.15
N SER A 93 7.30 10.94 1.83
CA SER A 93 6.41 11.75 2.68
C SER A 93 6.98 12.04 4.07
N LEU A 94 8.12 11.44 4.45
CA LEU A 94 8.79 11.64 5.73
C LEU A 94 10.11 12.42 5.55
N PRO A 95 10.55 13.20 6.55
CA PRO A 95 11.84 13.90 6.49
C PRO A 95 13.04 12.99 6.26
N LYS A 96 12.94 11.74 6.75
CA LYS A 96 13.87 10.66 6.46
C LYS A 96 13.10 9.53 5.79
N PRO A 97 13.54 9.05 4.61
CA PRO A 97 12.93 7.88 3.98
C PRO A 97 12.94 6.67 4.91
N THR A 98 11.82 5.97 4.95
CA THR A 98 11.64 4.71 5.68
C THR A 98 11.12 3.63 4.74
N SER A 99 10.98 2.42 5.25
CA SER A 99 10.36 1.31 4.53
C SER A 99 9.59 0.44 5.50
N LYS A 100 8.39 0.01 5.11
CA LYS A 100 7.67 -1.06 5.82
C LYS A 100 8.59 -2.29 5.95
N PRO A 101 8.70 -2.94 7.12
CA PRO A 101 7.71 -3.02 8.20
C PRO A 101 7.79 -1.94 9.30
N ASP A 102 8.61 -0.90 9.12
CA ASP A 102 8.60 0.27 9.99
C ASP A 102 7.21 0.96 9.96
N PRO A 103 6.54 1.18 11.11
CA PRO A 103 5.21 1.80 11.17
C PRO A 103 5.21 3.32 10.98
N ALA A 104 6.36 3.99 10.86
CA ALA A 104 6.48 5.44 10.83
C ALA A 104 5.57 6.11 9.79
N ILE A 105 5.39 5.50 8.61
CA ILE A 105 4.53 6.05 7.57
C ILE A 105 3.04 5.99 7.93
N TYR A 106 2.61 4.94 8.65
CA TYR A 106 1.24 4.85 9.17
C TYR A 106 0.98 5.90 10.24
N PHE A 107 1.90 6.08 11.19
CA PHE A 107 1.79 7.15 12.18
C PHE A 107 1.73 8.53 11.55
N HIS A 108 2.53 8.77 10.51
CA HIS A 108 2.50 10.02 9.77
C HIS A 108 1.16 10.22 9.03
N ALA A 109 0.62 9.18 8.39
CA ALA A 109 -0.69 9.25 7.74
C ALA A 109 -1.81 9.58 8.73
N CYS A 110 -1.91 8.83 9.84
CA CYS A 110 -2.89 9.06 10.89
C CYS A 110 -2.78 10.47 11.50
N LYS A 111 -1.55 10.92 11.79
CA LYS A 111 -1.31 12.28 12.32
C LYS A 111 -1.73 13.38 11.33
N THR A 112 -1.46 13.18 10.04
CA THR A 112 -1.77 14.17 9.00
C THR A 112 -3.28 14.27 8.77
N ILE A 113 -3.99 13.15 8.81
CA ILE A 113 -5.45 13.09 8.66
C ILE A 113 -6.17 13.51 9.96
N GLY A 114 -5.52 13.34 11.11
CA GLY A 114 -6.09 13.67 12.42
C GLY A 114 -6.97 12.57 13.01
N VAL A 115 -6.60 11.30 12.80
CA VAL A 115 -7.31 10.10 13.31
C VAL A 115 -6.40 9.27 14.22
N ASP A 116 -6.99 8.58 15.21
CA ASP A 116 -6.23 7.61 16.02
C ASP A 116 -6.00 6.33 15.19
N PRO A 117 -4.81 5.69 15.26
CA PRO A 117 -4.58 4.39 14.62
C PRO A 117 -5.64 3.32 14.93
N LYS A 118 -6.25 3.35 16.12
CA LYS A 118 -7.31 2.40 16.53
C LYS A 118 -8.65 2.66 15.85
N GLU A 119 -8.86 3.86 15.30
CA GLU A 119 -10.05 4.22 14.53
C GLU A 119 -9.87 3.90 13.03
N CYS A 120 -8.70 3.40 12.65
CA CYS A 120 -8.37 3.06 11.27
C CYS A 120 -8.50 1.55 11.02
N VAL A 121 -8.63 1.18 9.75
CA VAL A 121 -8.43 -0.19 9.27
C VAL A 121 -7.48 -0.16 8.08
N ALA A 122 -6.49 -1.04 8.06
CA ALA A 122 -5.55 -1.20 6.94
C ALA A 122 -5.98 -2.38 6.06
N ILE A 123 -5.90 -2.21 4.74
CA ILE A 123 -6.08 -3.30 3.76
C ILE A 123 -4.71 -3.56 3.13
N GLU A 124 -4.13 -4.73 3.36
CA GLU A 124 -2.74 -5.05 2.98
C GLU A 124 -2.64 -6.42 2.29
N ASP A 125 -1.79 -6.50 1.27
CA ASP A 125 -1.53 -7.72 0.49
C ASP A 125 -0.16 -8.34 0.79
N SER A 126 0.72 -7.61 1.48
CA SER A 126 2.12 -7.99 1.67
C SER A 126 2.52 -8.11 3.14
N ARG A 127 3.53 -8.96 3.41
CA ARG A 127 4.09 -9.15 4.76
C ARG A 127 4.59 -7.84 5.37
N SER A 128 5.37 -7.07 4.62
CA SER A 128 5.94 -5.80 5.13
C SER A 128 4.83 -4.78 5.39
N GLY A 129 3.87 -4.68 4.46
CA GLY A 129 2.60 -3.98 4.57
C GLY A 129 1.87 -4.23 5.89
N ALA A 130 1.39 -5.45 6.03
CA ALA A 130 0.60 -5.90 7.18
C ALA A 130 1.39 -5.81 8.49
N THR A 131 2.70 -6.12 8.49
CA THR A 131 3.54 -5.96 9.68
C THR A 131 3.66 -4.50 10.10
N ALA A 132 3.77 -3.55 9.17
CA ALA A 132 3.79 -2.12 9.49
C ALA A 132 2.45 -1.65 10.09
N ALA A 133 1.32 -2.10 9.53
CA ALA A 133 0.00 -1.77 10.07
C ALA A 133 -0.18 -2.33 11.49
N LYS A 134 0.20 -3.60 11.70
CA LYS A 134 0.22 -4.25 13.02
C LYS A 134 1.09 -3.47 14.02
N ASN A 135 2.30 -3.09 13.63
CA ASN A 135 3.22 -2.33 14.47
C ASN A 135 2.70 -0.92 14.79
N ALA A 136 1.85 -0.35 13.93
CA ALA A 136 1.15 0.91 14.18
C ALA A 136 -0.08 0.76 15.09
N GLY A 137 -0.47 -0.47 15.44
CA GLY A 137 -1.68 -0.76 16.21
C GLY A 137 -2.97 -0.62 15.41
N ILE A 138 -2.89 -0.68 14.08
CA ILE A 138 -4.04 -0.54 13.17
C ILE A 138 -4.62 -1.94 12.90
N PRO A 139 -5.92 -2.18 13.17
CA PRO A 139 -6.65 -3.36 12.69
C PRO A 139 -6.44 -3.60 11.20
N LEU A 140 -6.18 -4.85 10.78
CA LEU A 140 -5.85 -5.12 9.38
C LEU A 140 -6.71 -6.22 8.76
N ILE A 141 -7.09 -5.99 7.50
CA ILE A 141 -7.70 -6.95 6.58
C ILE A 141 -6.62 -7.33 5.57
N GLY A 142 -6.40 -8.64 5.40
CA GLY A 142 -5.52 -9.14 4.35
C GLY A 142 -6.26 -9.22 3.01
N TYR A 143 -5.64 -8.84 1.90
CA TYR A 143 -6.21 -8.99 0.56
C TYR A 143 -5.28 -9.81 -0.34
N VAL A 144 -5.78 -10.94 -0.85
CA VAL A 144 -4.99 -11.88 -1.67
C VAL A 144 -5.48 -12.02 -3.11
N GLY A 145 -6.46 -11.21 -3.54
CA GLY A 145 -6.97 -11.20 -4.91
C GLY A 145 -5.97 -10.85 -6.03
N PRO A 146 -4.84 -10.15 -5.80
CA PRO A 146 -3.83 -9.93 -6.84
C PRO A 146 -2.98 -11.16 -7.16
N TYR A 147 -3.01 -12.20 -6.32
CA TYR A 147 -2.23 -13.41 -6.50
C TYR A 147 -2.97 -14.43 -7.38
N GLU A 148 -2.22 -15.17 -8.20
CA GLU A 148 -2.78 -16.29 -8.95
C GLU A 148 -3.32 -17.36 -8.00
N LYS A 149 -4.50 -17.90 -8.32
CA LYS A 149 -5.15 -18.95 -7.51
C LYS A 149 -4.26 -20.18 -7.42
N GLY A 150 -3.98 -20.61 -6.20
CA GLY A 150 -3.16 -21.79 -5.94
C GLY A 150 -2.34 -21.65 -4.65
N GLU A 151 -1.27 -22.45 -4.56
CA GLU A 151 -0.45 -22.57 -3.35
C GLU A 151 0.12 -21.23 -2.88
N GLU A 152 0.50 -20.35 -3.80
CA GLU A 152 1.07 -19.04 -3.45
C GLU A 152 0.03 -18.13 -2.79
N GLN A 153 -1.17 -18.02 -3.35
CA GLN A 153 -2.26 -17.23 -2.78
C GLN A 153 -2.60 -17.73 -1.36
N GLU A 154 -2.70 -19.04 -1.17
CA GLU A 154 -2.97 -19.64 0.15
C GLU A 154 -1.82 -19.43 1.14
N ARG A 155 -0.57 -19.50 0.66
CA ARG A 155 0.61 -19.19 1.49
C ARG A 155 0.57 -17.76 1.98
N ILE A 156 0.24 -16.80 1.12
CA ILE A 156 0.12 -15.39 1.50
C ILE A 156 -1.06 -15.17 2.44
N ALA A 157 -2.22 -15.77 2.16
CA ALA A 157 -3.39 -15.72 3.03
C ALA A 157 -3.05 -16.19 4.46
N LYS A 158 -2.39 -17.35 4.57
CA LYS A 158 -1.93 -17.91 5.83
C LYS A 158 -0.94 -16.98 6.55
N MET A 159 0.02 -16.43 5.83
CA MET A 159 1.01 -15.50 6.38
C MET A 159 0.36 -14.21 6.91
N LEU A 160 -0.56 -13.61 6.16
CA LEU A 160 -1.29 -12.41 6.58
C LEU A 160 -2.12 -12.70 7.83
N LYS A 161 -2.75 -13.87 7.90
CA LYS A 161 -3.61 -14.26 9.03
C LYS A 161 -2.80 -14.60 10.28
N GLU A 162 -1.88 -15.56 10.18
CA GLU A 162 -1.22 -16.18 11.33
C GLU A 162 -0.03 -15.36 11.84
N GLU A 163 0.73 -14.74 10.93
CA GLU A 163 1.96 -14.02 11.31
C GLU A 163 1.70 -12.52 11.49
N CYS A 164 0.91 -11.92 10.60
CA CYS A 164 0.63 -10.49 10.66
C CYS A 164 -0.61 -10.16 11.52
N GLY A 165 -1.51 -11.11 11.76
CA GLY A 165 -2.69 -10.90 12.62
C GLY A 165 -3.87 -10.26 11.89
N ALA A 166 -4.05 -10.53 10.60
CA ALA A 166 -5.24 -10.11 9.86
C ALA A 166 -6.52 -10.59 10.55
N ILE A 167 -7.50 -9.70 10.70
CA ILE A 167 -8.81 -10.04 11.27
C ILE A 167 -9.61 -10.86 10.24
N TYR A 168 -9.52 -10.47 8.97
CA TYR A 168 -10.17 -11.14 7.85
C TYR A 168 -9.21 -11.26 6.66
N ILE A 169 -9.36 -12.30 5.84
CA ILE A 169 -8.63 -12.45 4.57
C ILE A 169 -9.65 -12.41 3.43
N MET A 170 -9.57 -11.39 2.59
CA MET A 170 -10.38 -11.23 1.39
C MET A 170 -9.67 -11.83 0.18
N TYR A 171 -10.39 -12.65 -0.59
CA TYR A 171 -9.94 -13.14 -1.89
C TYR A 171 -10.51 -12.29 -3.04
N ASP A 172 -11.67 -11.69 -2.82
CA ASP A 172 -12.39 -10.82 -3.75
C ASP A 172 -12.97 -9.61 -3.00
N TRP A 173 -13.11 -8.47 -3.70
CA TRP A 173 -13.67 -7.25 -3.11
C TRP A 173 -15.15 -7.34 -2.77
N LYS A 174 -15.87 -8.36 -3.27
CA LYS A 174 -17.23 -8.70 -2.82
C LYS A 174 -17.31 -9.04 -1.33
N GLU A 175 -16.20 -9.47 -0.73
CA GLU A 175 -16.11 -9.82 0.69
C GLU A 175 -15.92 -8.58 1.60
N PHE A 176 -15.76 -7.38 1.02
CA PHE A 176 -15.44 -6.17 1.78
C PHE A 176 -16.41 -5.87 2.92
N ASP A 177 -17.71 -5.95 2.67
CA ASP A 177 -18.74 -5.66 3.68
C ASP A 177 -18.72 -6.66 4.83
N GLU A 178 -18.40 -7.92 4.55
CA GLU A 178 -18.26 -8.95 5.58
C GLU A 178 -16.99 -8.72 6.41
N ALA A 179 -15.87 -8.42 5.73
CA ALA A 179 -14.60 -8.12 6.37
C ALA A 179 -14.72 -6.91 7.32
N MET A 180 -15.37 -5.83 6.87
CA MET A 180 -15.60 -4.63 7.69
C MET A 180 -16.46 -4.93 8.92
N LYS A 181 -17.56 -5.69 8.79
CA LYS A 181 -18.37 -6.10 9.94
C LYS A 181 -17.56 -6.88 10.98
N LYS A 182 -16.61 -7.71 10.53
CA LYS A 182 -15.72 -8.45 11.45
C LYS A 182 -14.80 -7.51 12.22
N VAL A 183 -14.20 -6.52 11.54
CA VAL A 183 -13.35 -5.50 12.19
C VAL A 183 -14.15 -4.65 13.17
N GLU A 184 -15.36 -4.24 12.82
CA GLU A 184 -16.22 -3.43 13.72
C GLU A 184 -16.67 -4.20 14.97
N SER A 185 -16.66 -5.54 14.92
CA SER A 185 -17.07 -6.41 16.02
C SER A 185 -15.91 -6.95 16.88
N SER A 186 -14.66 -6.67 16.51
CA SER A 186 -13.46 -7.23 17.15
C SER A 186 -12.90 -6.38 18.29
#